data_AF-A0A367K3S0-F1
#
_entry.id   AF-A0A367K3S0-F1
#
_cell.length_a   1.000
_cell.length_b   1.000
_cell.length_c   1.000
_cell.angle_alpha   90.00
_cell.angle_beta   90.00
_cell.angle_gamma   90.00
#
_symmetry.space_group_name_H-M   'P 1'
#
loop_
_entity.id
_entity.type
_entity.pdbx_description
1 polymer ?
#
loop_
_entity_poly.entity_id
_entity_poly.type
_entity_poly.pdbx_seq_one_letter_code
_entity_poly.pdbx_strand_id
1 'polypeptide(L)'
;IMITHSQAACVFFGDLLTPENEVLNEAKIAAYPDVELCYIDVPTEPFLVARCRINFFPFRYKRYRRAELGPLSRIIEEANEEIECETNNKVILQNIANYQSKYECFIDKKKDDGFKVVGYVRKSPCGLSNDALKDNLQKMIEYLRERSLVEFVYASPQSCAGSPINSRDMYNTIEDLEKMELRHFTGST
;
A
#
# COMPACT_ATOMS: atom_id res chain seq x y z
N ILE A 1 -22.05 4.70 13.37
CA ILE A 1 -23.30 4.55 12.60
C ILE A 1 -22.92 3.93 11.27
N MET A 2 -23.54 2.83 10.88
CA MET A 2 -23.35 2.22 9.56
C MET A 2 -24.48 2.70 8.65
N ILE A 3 -24.12 3.21 7.47
CA ILE A 3 -25.07 3.66 6.44
C ILE A 3 -24.97 2.73 5.23
N THR A 4 -26.04 2.62 4.46
CA THR A 4 -26.06 1.85 3.21
C THR A 4 -25.29 2.56 2.10
N HIS A 5 -25.03 1.86 1.00
CA HIS A 5 -24.42 2.44 -0.20
C HIS A 5 -25.25 3.59 -0.77
N SER A 6 -26.59 3.44 -0.81
CA SER A 6 -27.51 4.47 -1.29
C SER A 6 -27.52 5.70 -0.38
N GLN A 7 -27.49 5.51 0.94
CA GLN A 7 -27.36 6.60 1.91
C GLN A 7 -26.00 7.30 1.80
N ALA A 8 -24.92 6.54 1.61
CA ALA A 8 -23.59 7.09 1.40
C ALA A 8 -23.51 7.92 0.11
N ALA A 9 -24.23 7.53 -0.95
CA ALA A 9 -24.33 8.30 -2.17
C ALA A 9 -24.99 9.67 -1.91
N CYS A 10 -26.08 9.71 -1.13
CA CYS A 10 -26.69 10.98 -0.71
C CYS A 10 -25.72 11.85 0.09
N VAL A 11 -25.00 11.28 1.06
CA VAL A 11 -23.99 12.03 1.84
C VAL A 11 -22.89 12.58 0.92
N PHE A 12 -22.42 11.79 -0.05
CA PHE A 12 -21.39 12.20 -1.00
C PHE A 12 -21.82 13.37 -1.88
N PHE A 13 -23.08 13.39 -2.34
CA PHE A 13 -23.63 14.49 -3.14
C PHE A 13 -24.17 15.65 -2.29
N GLY A 14 -24.20 15.53 -0.96
CA GLY A 14 -24.72 16.55 -0.06
C GLY A 14 -26.25 16.66 -0.04
N ASP A 15 -26.95 15.60 -0.45
CA ASP A 15 -28.42 15.53 -0.49
C ASP A 15 -29.00 14.98 0.82
N LEU A 16 -30.27 15.31 1.08
CA LEU A 16 -31.03 14.74 2.20
C LEU A 16 -31.23 13.23 2.01
N LEU A 17 -31.20 12.47 3.11
CA LEU A 17 -31.47 11.04 3.15
C LEU A 17 -32.97 10.74 2.97
N THR A 18 -33.47 10.87 1.74
CA THR A 18 -34.82 10.44 1.35
C THR A 18 -34.75 9.29 0.36
N PRO A 19 -35.77 8.41 0.30
CA PRO A 19 -35.80 7.29 -0.65
C PRO A 19 -35.62 7.71 -2.12
N GLU A 20 -36.17 8.87 -2.51
CA GLU A 20 -36.05 9.40 -3.86
C GLU A 20 -34.61 9.80 -4.20
N ASN A 21 -33.94 10.50 -3.26
CA ASN A 21 -32.55 10.90 -3.42
C ASN A 21 -31.62 9.69 -3.41
N GLU A 22 -31.90 8.69 -2.57
CA GLU A 22 -31.14 7.44 -2.52
C GLU A 22 -31.13 6.74 -3.88
N VAL A 23 -32.29 6.59 -4.53
CA VAL A 23 -32.40 6.00 -5.87
C VAL A 23 -31.69 6.84 -6.93
N LEU A 24 -31.90 8.16 -6.91
CA LEU A 24 -31.31 9.07 -7.88
C LEU A 24 -29.78 9.10 -7.79
N ASN A 25 -29.25 9.15 -6.58
CA ASN A 25 -27.82 9.23 -6.32
C ASN A 25 -27.12 7.88 -6.54
N GLU A 26 -27.77 6.76 -6.24
CA GLU A 26 -27.28 5.43 -6.62
C GLU A 26 -27.10 5.32 -8.14
N ALA A 27 -28.08 5.79 -8.91
CA ALA A 27 -28.01 5.81 -10.38
C ALA A 27 -26.87 6.70 -10.90
N LYS A 28 -26.61 7.85 -10.27
CA LYS A 28 -25.47 8.73 -10.62
C LYS A 28 -24.12 8.02 -10.42
N ILE A 29 -23.96 7.27 -9.34
CA ILE A 29 -22.73 6.49 -9.08
C ILE A 29 -22.61 5.35 -10.10
N ALA A 30 -23.70 4.64 -10.39
CA ALA A 30 -23.71 3.55 -11.36
C ALA A 30 -23.33 3.98 -12.78
N ALA A 31 -23.48 5.26 -13.13
CA ALA A 31 -23.06 5.82 -14.42
C ALA A 31 -21.53 5.82 -14.63
N TYR A 32 -20.74 5.65 -13.57
CA TYR A 32 -19.28 5.61 -13.64
C TYR A 32 -18.76 4.22 -13.26
N PRO A 33 -18.62 3.28 -14.22
CA PRO A 33 -18.33 1.88 -13.93
C PRO A 33 -16.94 1.64 -13.33
N ASP A 34 -16.00 2.59 -13.45
CA ASP A 34 -14.62 2.42 -12.99
C ASP A 34 -14.37 2.95 -11.58
N VAL A 35 -15.36 3.56 -10.94
CA VAL A 35 -15.29 4.10 -9.59
C VAL A 35 -16.31 3.44 -8.68
N GLU A 36 -16.09 3.56 -7.38
CA GLU A 36 -16.96 2.97 -6.35
C GLU A 36 -16.89 3.82 -5.07
N LEU A 37 -18.01 3.90 -4.37
CA LEU A 37 -18.10 4.56 -3.07
C LEU A 37 -17.52 3.64 -1.98
N CYS A 38 -16.66 4.20 -1.15
CA CYS A 38 -16.03 3.51 -0.03
C CYS A 38 -15.77 4.47 1.13
N TYR A 39 -15.33 3.94 2.26
CA TYR A 39 -14.88 4.70 3.43
C TYR A 39 -13.57 4.11 3.97
N ILE A 40 -12.83 4.89 4.76
CA ILE A 40 -11.59 4.42 5.39
C ILE A 40 -11.89 4.06 6.85
N ASP A 41 -12.17 5.07 7.66
CA ASP A 41 -12.40 4.90 9.09
C ASP A 41 -13.84 5.22 9.49
N VAL A 42 -14.43 6.29 8.93
CA VAL A 42 -15.74 6.81 9.31
C VAL A 42 -16.75 6.55 8.18
N PRO A 43 -17.75 5.66 8.38
CA PRO A 43 -18.74 5.34 7.33
C PRO A 43 -19.59 6.53 6.88
N THR A 44 -19.68 7.60 7.67
CA THR A 44 -20.40 8.82 7.28
C THR A 44 -19.56 9.81 6.47
N GLU A 45 -18.31 9.44 6.13
CA GLU A 45 -17.40 10.23 5.30
C GLU A 45 -17.04 9.44 4.02
N PRO A 46 -17.94 9.43 3.02
CA PRO A 46 -17.74 8.65 1.80
C PRO A 46 -16.67 9.24 0.88
N PHE A 47 -15.94 8.36 0.22
CA PHE A 47 -14.98 8.65 -0.85
C PHE A 47 -15.38 7.95 -2.14
N LEU A 48 -15.30 8.66 -3.25
CA LEU A 48 -15.39 8.07 -4.59
C LEU A 48 -13.98 7.71 -5.07
N VAL A 49 -13.69 6.42 -5.23
CA VAL A 49 -12.34 5.94 -5.54
C VAL A 49 -12.40 4.98 -6.72
N ALA A 50 -11.38 5.02 -7.58
CA ALA A 50 -11.24 4.05 -8.66
C ALA A 50 -11.26 2.61 -8.12
N ARG A 51 -12.07 1.74 -8.73
CA ARG A 51 -12.24 0.35 -8.28
C ARG A 51 -10.92 -0.40 -8.24
N CYS A 52 -10.02 -0.12 -9.19
CA CYS A 52 -8.67 -0.69 -9.21
C CYS A 52 -7.86 -0.34 -7.95
N ARG A 53 -8.00 0.88 -7.42
CA ARG A 53 -7.28 1.34 -6.23
C ARG A 53 -7.86 0.75 -4.94
N ILE A 54 -9.18 0.59 -4.87
CA ILE A 54 -9.84 -0.14 -3.77
C ILE A 54 -9.32 -1.58 -3.74
N ASN A 55 -9.28 -2.25 -4.89
CA ASN A 55 -8.78 -3.62 -5.00
C ASN A 55 -7.29 -3.75 -4.67
N PHE A 56 -6.49 -2.71 -4.93
CA PHE A 56 -5.07 -2.70 -4.58
C PHE A 56 -4.84 -2.54 -3.08
N PHE A 57 -5.74 -1.86 -2.37
CA PHE A 57 -5.65 -1.60 -0.92
C PHE A 57 -6.95 -2.01 -0.18
N PRO A 58 -7.29 -3.30 -0.14
CA PRO A 58 -8.58 -3.78 0.37
C PRO A 58 -8.79 -3.52 1.86
N PHE A 59 -7.72 -3.32 2.64
CA PHE A 59 -7.80 -3.01 4.08
C PHE A 59 -7.93 -1.51 4.36
N ARG A 60 -7.56 -0.66 3.39
CA ARG A 60 -7.66 0.79 3.53
C ARG A 60 -9.05 1.28 3.14
N TYR A 61 -9.63 0.71 2.07
CA TYR A 61 -10.91 1.13 1.53
C TYR A 61 -11.97 0.07 1.81
N LYS A 62 -12.96 0.42 2.64
CA LYS A 62 -14.08 -0.44 3.02
C LYS A 62 -15.30 -0.07 2.18
N ARG A 63 -15.98 -1.07 1.63
CA ARG A 63 -17.17 -0.88 0.77
C ARG A 63 -18.44 -0.77 1.61
N TYR A 64 -19.41 0.01 1.13
CA TYR A 64 -20.73 0.08 1.74
C TYR A 64 -21.61 -1.11 1.34
N ARG A 65 -22.46 -1.57 2.27
CA ARG A 65 -23.47 -2.61 1.99
C ARG A 65 -24.64 -2.02 1.18
N ARG A 66 -25.14 -2.75 0.18
CA ARG A 66 -26.38 -2.40 -0.54
C ARG A 66 -27.60 -2.93 0.22
N ALA A 67 -28.73 -2.23 0.14
CA ALA A 67 -29.97 -2.66 0.80
C ALA A 67 -30.53 -3.93 0.13
N GLU A 68 -30.92 -4.94 0.93
CA GLU A 68 -31.36 -6.28 0.49
C GLU A 68 -32.72 -6.28 -0.26
N LEU A 69 -32.95 -7.28 -1.12
CA LEU A 69 -34.20 -7.57 -1.83
C LEU A 69 -34.84 -8.91 -1.37
N GLY A 70 -35.64 -8.93 -0.29
CA GLY A 70 -36.62 -10.00 0.04
C GLY A 70 -36.07 -11.38 0.53
N PRO A 71 -36.91 -12.30 1.03
CA PRO A 71 -36.46 -13.48 1.82
C PRO A 71 -35.60 -14.51 1.06
N LEU A 72 -35.80 -14.63 -0.26
CA LEU A 72 -34.97 -15.48 -1.13
C LEU A 72 -33.55 -14.89 -1.30
N SER A 73 -33.39 -13.57 -1.16
CA SER A 73 -32.08 -12.94 -1.15
C SER A 73 -31.25 -13.30 0.06
N ARG A 74 -31.83 -13.64 1.22
CA ARG A 74 -31.05 -14.02 2.40
C ARG A 74 -30.33 -15.35 2.26
N ILE A 75 -30.98 -16.35 1.65
CA ILE A 75 -30.35 -17.65 1.36
C ILE A 75 -29.28 -17.49 0.27
N ILE A 76 -29.56 -16.65 -0.73
CA ILE A 76 -28.59 -16.28 -1.77
C ILE A 76 -27.45 -15.44 -1.17
N GLU A 77 -27.70 -14.58 -0.18
CA GLU A 77 -26.71 -13.73 0.50
C GLU A 77 -25.81 -14.55 1.42
N GLU A 78 -26.32 -15.50 2.19
CA GLU A 78 -25.49 -16.41 2.99
C GLU A 78 -24.60 -17.28 2.09
N ALA A 79 -25.16 -17.84 1.00
CA ALA A 79 -24.39 -18.57 0.01
C ALA A 79 -23.40 -17.66 -0.74
N ASN A 80 -23.79 -16.42 -1.07
CA ASN A 80 -22.92 -15.45 -1.73
C ASN A 80 -21.84 -14.92 -0.78
N GLU A 81 -22.10 -14.75 0.52
CA GLU A 81 -21.10 -14.33 1.52
C GLU A 81 -20.04 -15.42 1.70
N GLU A 82 -20.43 -16.70 1.71
CA GLU A 82 -19.48 -17.82 1.74
C GLU A 82 -18.65 -17.87 0.44
N ILE A 83 -19.29 -17.75 -0.73
CA ILE A 83 -18.61 -17.70 -2.04
C ILE A 83 -17.71 -16.46 -2.14
N GLU A 84 -18.14 -15.31 -1.64
CA GLU A 84 -17.41 -14.04 -1.65
C GLU A 84 -16.24 -14.07 -0.67
N CYS A 85 -16.39 -14.72 0.49
CA CYS A 85 -15.30 -14.97 1.44
C CYS A 85 -14.24 -15.90 0.85
N GLU A 86 -14.65 -17.00 0.21
CA GLU A 86 -13.73 -17.94 -0.43
C GLU A 86 -13.03 -17.31 -1.65
N THR A 87 -13.78 -16.53 -2.43
CA THR A 87 -13.23 -15.76 -3.56
C THR A 87 -12.27 -14.67 -3.07
N ASN A 88 -12.60 -13.97 -1.98
CA ASN A 88 -11.72 -12.97 -1.36
C ASN A 88 -10.42 -13.61 -0.85
N ASN A 89 -10.48 -14.76 -0.19
CA ASN A 89 -9.29 -15.48 0.24
C ASN A 89 -8.40 -15.89 -0.94
N LYS A 90 -9.00 -16.38 -2.03
CA LYS A 90 -8.28 -16.72 -3.26
C LYS A 90 -7.62 -15.49 -3.91
N VAL A 91 -8.33 -14.36 -3.96
CA VAL A 91 -7.81 -13.09 -4.48
C VAL A 91 -6.68 -12.54 -3.60
N ILE A 92 -6.81 -12.65 -2.27
CA ILE A 92 -5.77 -12.27 -1.30
C ILE A 92 -4.51 -13.11 -1.54
N LEU A 93 -4.64 -14.43 -1.61
CA LEU A 93 -3.51 -15.32 -1.86
C LEU A 93 -2.82 -15.02 -3.18
N GLN A 94 -3.59 -14.75 -4.24
CA GLN A 94 -3.03 -14.31 -5.52
C GLN A 94 -2.32 -12.96 -5.43
N ASN A 95 -2.84 -12.01 -4.66
CA ASN A 95 -2.19 -10.70 -4.48
C ASN A 95 -0.89 -10.82 -3.68
N ILE A 96 -0.87 -11.62 -2.62
CA ILE A 96 0.34 -11.89 -1.84
C ILE A 96 1.38 -12.60 -2.70
N ALA A 97 0.98 -13.69 -3.37
CA ALA A 97 1.88 -14.50 -4.20
C ALA A 97 2.50 -13.70 -5.35
N ASN A 98 1.73 -12.78 -5.95
CA ASN A 98 2.17 -12.00 -7.11
C ASN A 98 2.68 -10.59 -6.74
N TYR A 99 2.68 -10.20 -5.47
CA TYR A 99 3.04 -8.83 -5.08
C TYR A 99 4.45 -8.46 -5.57
N GLN A 100 5.41 -9.37 -5.36
CA GLN A 100 6.81 -9.15 -5.71
C GLN A 100 6.97 -8.89 -7.21
N SER A 101 6.44 -9.77 -8.07
CA SER A 101 6.53 -9.63 -9.53
C SER A 101 5.78 -8.39 -10.05
N LYS A 102 4.62 -8.05 -9.46
CA LYS A 102 3.88 -6.84 -9.81
C LYS A 102 4.67 -5.58 -9.47
N TYR A 103 5.31 -5.57 -8.30
CA TYR A 103 6.13 -4.45 -7.83
C TYR A 103 7.39 -4.28 -8.69
N GLU A 104 8.10 -5.36 -9.01
CA GLU A 104 9.24 -5.35 -9.93
C GLU A 104 8.88 -4.79 -11.29
N CYS A 105 7.78 -5.26 -11.90
CA CYS A 105 7.28 -4.74 -13.18
C CYS A 105 6.96 -3.23 -13.12
N PHE A 106 6.43 -2.75 -11.99
CA PHE A 106 6.20 -1.31 -11.79
C PHE A 106 7.52 -0.52 -11.75
N ILE A 107 8.53 -1.03 -11.05
CA ILE A 107 9.85 -0.39 -10.96
C ILE A 107 10.55 -0.39 -12.32
N ASP A 108 10.50 -1.49 -13.08
CA ASP A 108 11.13 -1.56 -14.39
C ASP A 108 10.50 -0.57 -15.38
N LYS A 109 9.16 -0.44 -15.38
CA LYS A 109 8.49 0.61 -16.16
C LYS A 109 8.97 2.02 -15.79
N LYS A 110 9.25 2.28 -14.51
CA LYS A 110 9.81 3.57 -14.09
C LYS A 110 11.23 3.77 -14.61
N LYS A 111 12.03 2.72 -14.70
CA LYS A 111 13.36 2.78 -15.32
C LYS A 111 13.27 3.01 -16.83
N ASP A 112 12.32 2.38 -17.50
CA ASP A 112 12.05 2.62 -18.93
C ASP A 112 11.62 4.06 -19.18
N ASP A 113 10.88 4.67 -18.25
CA ASP A 113 10.54 6.10 -18.23
C ASP A 113 11.77 7.01 -17.96
N GLY A 114 12.96 6.43 -17.73
CA GLY A 114 14.22 7.16 -17.49
C GLY A 114 14.51 7.48 -16.02
N PHE A 115 13.72 6.97 -15.07
CA PHE A 115 13.99 7.18 -13.64
C PHE A 115 15.08 6.24 -13.13
N LYS A 116 15.97 6.78 -12.29
CA LYS A 116 16.96 5.98 -11.56
C LYS A 116 16.43 5.62 -10.18
N VAL A 117 16.60 4.37 -9.79
CA VAL A 117 16.14 3.89 -8.48
C VAL A 117 17.31 3.82 -7.51
N VAL A 118 17.24 4.63 -6.46
CA VAL A 118 18.28 4.70 -5.42
C VAL A 118 17.75 4.13 -4.12
N GLY A 119 18.45 3.14 -3.58
CA GLY A 119 18.23 2.59 -2.25
C GLY A 119 19.02 3.32 -1.19
N TYR A 120 18.44 3.44 0.00
CA TYR A 120 19.12 3.98 1.17
C TYR A 120 18.88 3.07 2.37
N VAL A 121 19.95 2.54 2.96
CA VAL A 121 19.92 1.75 4.19
C VAL A 121 20.43 2.58 5.35
N ARG A 122 19.81 2.42 6.52
CA ARG A 122 20.34 3.01 7.75
C ARG A 122 20.17 2.08 8.92
N LYS A 123 21.07 2.18 9.88
CA LYS A 123 20.91 1.58 11.19
C LYS A 123 21.06 2.63 12.28
N SER A 124 20.13 2.60 13.23
CA SER A 124 20.20 3.48 14.40
C SER A 124 21.37 3.08 15.28
N PRO A 125 21.98 4.04 16.01
CA PRO A 125 22.99 3.72 17.01
C PRO A 125 22.45 2.62 17.94
N CYS A 126 23.19 1.52 18.03
CA CYS A 126 22.87 0.38 18.86
C CYS A 126 24.20 -0.26 19.28
N GLY A 127 24.27 -0.81 20.49
CA GLY A 127 25.48 -1.45 21.03
C GLY A 127 25.81 -2.80 20.39
N LEU A 128 25.57 -2.95 19.08
CA LEU A 128 25.93 -4.13 18.32
C LEU A 128 27.44 -4.16 18.08
N SER A 129 28.00 -5.36 17.94
CA SER A 129 29.35 -5.52 17.41
C SER A 129 29.40 -5.09 15.94
N ASN A 130 30.60 -4.75 15.46
CA ASN A 130 30.81 -4.36 14.07
C ASN A 130 30.38 -5.47 13.09
N ASP A 131 30.61 -6.74 13.43
CA ASP A 131 30.19 -7.87 12.58
C ASP A 131 28.66 -8.00 12.47
N ALA A 132 27.96 -7.90 13.61
CA ALA A 132 26.50 -7.96 13.62
C ALA A 132 25.87 -6.74 12.91
N LEU A 133 26.53 -5.58 12.99
CA LEU A 133 26.13 -4.38 12.27
C LEU A 133 26.31 -4.54 10.76
N LYS A 134 27.47 -5.07 10.33
CA LYS A 134 27.77 -5.43 8.94
C LYS A 134 26.73 -6.38 8.38
N ASP A 135 26.44 -7.50 9.07
CA ASP A 135 25.48 -8.50 8.60
C ASP A 135 24.07 -7.92 8.42
N ASN A 136 23.64 -7.05 9.33
CA ASN A 136 22.35 -6.39 9.23
C ASN A 136 22.28 -5.45 8.03
N LEU A 137 23.30 -4.60 7.86
CA LEU A 137 23.34 -3.67 6.73
C LEU A 137 23.43 -4.42 5.40
N GLN A 138 24.24 -5.48 5.32
CA GLN A 138 24.39 -6.31 4.14
C GLN A 138 23.04 -6.95 3.74
N LYS A 139 22.30 -7.52 4.68
CA LYS A 139 20.94 -8.06 4.42
C LYS A 139 19.99 -6.98 3.93
N MET A 140 20.04 -5.78 4.52
CA MET A 140 19.21 -4.66 4.06
C MET A 140 19.55 -4.24 2.62
N ILE A 141 20.84 -4.22 2.27
CA ILE A 141 21.31 -3.91 0.91
C ILE A 141 20.82 -4.97 -0.08
N GLU A 142 20.96 -6.25 0.28
CA GLU A 142 20.49 -7.38 -0.52
C GLU A 142 18.99 -7.30 -0.78
N TYR A 143 18.18 -7.04 0.25
CA TYR A 143 16.73 -6.89 0.05
C TYR A 143 16.36 -5.71 -0.84
N LEU A 144 17.06 -4.58 -0.75
CA LEU A 144 16.79 -3.47 -1.67
C LEU A 144 17.12 -3.84 -3.12
N ARG A 145 18.21 -4.58 -3.35
CA ARG A 145 18.61 -5.03 -4.68
C ARG A 145 17.67 -6.07 -5.24
N GLU A 146 17.40 -7.12 -4.48
CA GLU A 146 16.58 -8.24 -4.93
C GLU A 146 15.12 -7.82 -5.08
N ARG A 147 14.58 -7.03 -4.15
CA ARG A 147 13.15 -6.76 -4.12
C ARG A 147 12.72 -5.43 -4.72
N SER A 148 13.60 -4.43 -4.69
CA SER A 148 13.30 -3.08 -5.20
C SER A 148 14.12 -2.70 -6.42
N LEU A 149 14.93 -3.63 -6.94
CA LEU A 149 15.72 -3.47 -8.16
C LEU A 149 16.55 -2.18 -8.17
N VAL A 150 17.07 -1.78 -7.01
CA VAL A 150 17.83 -0.53 -6.87
C VAL A 150 19.13 -0.61 -7.67
N GLU A 151 19.50 0.50 -8.32
CA GLU A 151 20.74 0.61 -9.09
C GLU A 151 21.92 0.98 -8.17
N PHE A 152 21.65 1.94 -7.28
CA PHE A 152 22.62 2.49 -6.34
C PHE A 152 22.11 2.31 -4.92
N VAL A 153 23.01 1.99 -3.99
CA VAL A 153 22.66 1.86 -2.56
C VAL A 153 23.59 2.71 -1.73
N TYR A 154 22.99 3.60 -0.95
CA TYR A 154 23.64 4.43 0.05
C TYR A 154 23.34 3.92 1.46
N ALA A 155 24.22 4.15 2.42
CA ALA A 155 24.21 3.46 3.71
C ALA A 155 24.71 4.39 4.80
N SER A 156 24.06 4.31 5.96
CA SER A 156 24.47 4.99 7.17
C SER A 156 24.41 4.02 8.37
N PRO A 157 25.54 3.53 8.88
CA PRO A 157 25.58 2.47 9.89
C PRO A 157 25.11 2.91 11.27
N GLN A 158 25.24 4.19 11.62
CA GLN A 158 24.87 4.72 12.94
C GLN A 158 24.25 6.11 12.84
N SER A 159 22.97 6.18 12.47
CA SER A 159 22.24 7.45 12.40
C SER A 159 20.85 7.43 13.02
N CYS A 160 20.55 8.49 13.77
CA CYS A 160 19.23 8.70 14.36
C CYS A 160 18.21 9.05 13.27
N ALA A 161 16.99 8.52 13.40
CA ALA A 161 15.91 8.72 12.43
C ALA A 161 15.47 10.20 12.30
N GLY A 162 15.73 11.02 13.33
CA GLY A 162 15.43 12.46 13.33
C GLY A 162 16.55 13.35 12.77
N SER A 163 17.75 12.82 12.52
CA SER A 163 18.87 13.62 12.03
C SER A 163 18.64 14.03 10.56
N PRO A 164 19.00 15.26 10.12
CA PRO A 164 18.96 15.65 8.71
C PRO A 164 19.75 14.69 7.80
N ILE A 165 19.30 14.41 6.56
CA ILE A 165 19.99 13.46 5.65
C ILE A 165 21.47 13.79 5.46
N ASN A 166 21.79 15.06 5.18
CA ASN A 166 23.17 15.51 5.00
C ASN A 166 24.09 15.29 6.22
N SER A 167 23.53 15.19 7.43
CA SER A 167 24.29 14.92 8.65
C SER A 167 24.53 13.43 8.90
N ARG A 168 23.84 12.54 8.17
CA ARG A 168 23.96 11.08 8.29
C ARG A 168 25.07 10.49 7.42
N ASP A 169 25.49 11.26 6.41
CA ASP A 169 26.36 10.83 5.32
C ASP A 169 27.73 11.54 5.36
N MET A 170 28.34 11.67 6.55
CA MET A 170 29.64 12.33 6.71
C MET A 170 30.84 11.39 6.47
N TYR A 171 32.04 11.95 6.31
CA TYR A 171 33.30 11.23 6.05
C TYR A 171 33.58 10.07 7.03
N ASN A 172 33.23 10.22 8.32
CA ASN A 172 33.46 9.17 9.31
C ASN A 172 32.63 7.90 9.04
N THR A 173 31.45 8.04 8.44
CA THR A 173 30.63 6.89 8.03
C THR A 173 31.21 6.15 6.83
N ILE A 174 31.95 6.83 5.95
CA ILE A 174 32.62 6.19 4.80
C ILE A 174 33.72 5.26 5.28
N GLU A 175 34.58 5.71 6.20
CA GLU A 175 35.64 4.84 6.75
C GLU A 175 35.08 3.60 7.47
N ASP A 176 34.01 3.76 8.24
CA ASP A 176 33.38 2.64 8.94
C ASP A 176 32.72 1.66 7.96
N LEU A 177 32.13 2.17 6.87
CA LEU A 177 31.54 1.35 5.81
C LEU A 177 32.60 0.64 4.95
N GLU A 178 33.72 1.31 4.65
CA GLU A 178 34.86 0.72 3.95
C GLU A 178 35.50 -0.40 4.78
N LYS A 179 35.65 -0.19 6.09
CA LYS A 179 36.12 -1.24 7.03
C LYS A 179 35.15 -2.43 7.13
N MET A 180 33.86 -2.21 6.87
CA MET A 180 32.86 -3.28 6.88
C MET A 180 32.86 -4.12 5.60
N GLU A 181 33.57 -3.76 4.53
CA GLU A 181 33.63 -4.52 3.27
C GLU A 181 32.23 -4.90 2.71
N LEU A 182 31.26 -3.98 2.78
CA LEU A 182 29.91 -4.23 2.27
C LEU A 182 29.91 -4.41 0.75
N ARG A 183 29.18 -5.41 0.27
CA ARG A 183 29.10 -5.72 -1.17
C ARG A 183 28.00 -4.91 -1.83
N HIS A 184 28.24 -4.55 -3.09
CA HIS A 184 27.26 -3.90 -3.96
C HIS A 184 26.68 -2.58 -3.39
N PHE A 185 27.49 -1.93 -2.56
CA PHE A 185 27.27 -0.63 -1.99
C PHE A 185 27.93 0.44 -2.86
N THR A 186 27.28 1.59 -3.05
CA THR A 186 27.78 2.65 -3.94
C THR A 186 28.61 3.70 -3.19
N GLY A 187 28.31 3.96 -1.92
CA GLY A 187 28.98 4.99 -1.13
C GLY A 187 28.02 5.70 -0.17
N SER A 188 28.51 6.71 0.52
CA SER A 188 27.68 7.65 1.28
C SER A 188 27.39 8.88 0.42
N THR A 189 26.22 9.51 0.58
CA THR A 189 25.74 10.61 -0.29
C THR A 189 26.34 11.95 0.04
#